data_AF-A0A7J8J2S2-F1
#
_entry.id   AF-A0A7J8J2S2-F1
#
_cell.length_a   1.000
_cell.length_b   1.000
_cell.length_c   1.000
_cell.angle_alpha   90.00
_cell.angle_beta   90.00
_cell.angle_gamma   90.00
#
_symmetry.space_group_name_H-M   'P 1'
#
loop_
_entity.id
_entity.type
_entity.pdbx_description
1 polymer ?
#
loop_
_entity_poly.entity_id
_entity_poly.type
_entity_poly.pdbx_seq_one_letter_code
_entity_poly.pdbx_strand_id
1 'polypeptide(L)'
;MAAPGPALCLFDVDGTLTAPRQKITEEMDDFLQKLRQKVKIGVVGGSDFEKVQEQLGNDENIRQNFVADLRREFAGKGLTFSIGGQISFDVFPDGWDKRFCLGHVENDGFKTIYFFGDKTMPGGNDHEIFTDPRTRGYTVKAPEDTRRICDELFS
;
A
#
# COMPACT_ATOMS: atom_id res chain seq x y z
N MET A 1 -5.93 25.96 -12.84
CA MET A 1 -5.12 24.73 -12.77
C MET A 1 -6.08 23.56 -12.80
N ALA A 2 -5.88 22.56 -13.67
CA ALA A 2 -6.77 21.41 -13.73
C ALA A 2 -6.77 20.67 -12.38
N ALA A 3 -7.93 20.18 -11.93
CA ALA A 3 -8.00 19.33 -10.75
C ALA A 3 -7.00 18.17 -10.93
N PRO A 4 -6.20 17.82 -9.90
CA PRO A 4 -5.33 16.67 -9.98
C PRO A 4 -6.20 15.46 -10.34
N GLY A 5 -5.80 14.72 -11.37
CA GLY A 5 -6.58 13.55 -11.79
C GLY A 5 -6.54 12.43 -10.75
N PRO A 6 -7.28 11.34 -10.99
CA PRO A 6 -7.29 10.19 -10.08
C PRO A 6 -5.87 9.73 -9.75
N ALA A 7 -5.56 9.54 -8.47
CA ALA A 7 -4.25 9.12 -8.02
C ALA A 7 -4.36 7.92 -7.06
N LEU A 8 -3.29 7.13 -7.02
CA LEU A 8 -3.11 5.97 -6.16
C LEU A 8 -1.82 6.13 -5.37
N CYS A 9 -1.85 5.86 -4.07
CA CYS A 9 -0.67 5.74 -3.22
C CYS A 9 -0.46 4.29 -2.83
N LEU A 10 0.70 3.75 -3.22
CA LEU A 10 1.17 2.42 -2.86
C LEU A 10 2.23 2.54 -1.76
N PHE A 11 2.06 1.83 -0.67
CA PHE A 11 2.96 1.87 0.48
C PHE A 11 3.60 0.50 0.69
N ASP A 12 4.92 0.45 0.83
CA ASP A 12 5.53 -0.66 1.55
C ASP A 12 5.01 -0.73 3.00
N VAL A 13 5.15 -1.89 3.64
CA VAL A 13 4.63 -2.11 5.00
C VAL A 13 5.71 -1.86 6.05
N ASP A 14 6.81 -2.62 5.99
CA ASP A 14 7.76 -2.77 7.09
C ASP A 14 8.89 -1.72 7.02
N GLY A 15 8.89 -0.74 7.94
CA GLY A 15 9.78 0.42 7.87
C GLY A 15 9.15 1.64 7.20
N THR A 16 8.04 1.43 6.48
CA THR A 16 7.31 2.48 5.75
C THR A 16 6.00 2.88 6.45
N LEU A 17 5.15 1.92 6.80
CA LEU A 17 3.90 2.16 7.54
C LEU A 17 4.02 1.77 9.01
N THR A 18 4.88 0.80 9.32
CA THR A 18 5.12 0.32 10.67
C THR A 18 6.61 0.41 11.01
N ALA A 19 6.94 0.45 12.30
CA ALA A 19 8.31 0.17 12.70
C ALA A 19 8.66 -1.30 12.36
N PRO A 20 9.93 -1.63 12.09
CA PRO A 20 10.34 -2.97 11.67
C PRO A 20 9.78 -4.09 12.56
N ARG A 21 9.00 -4.99 11.96
CA ARG A 21 8.30 -6.14 12.58
C ARG A 21 7.34 -5.76 13.71
N GLN A 22 6.86 -4.53 13.74
CA GLN A 22 5.87 -4.05 14.71
C GLN A 22 4.51 -3.81 14.05
N LYS A 23 3.50 -3.65 14.90
CA LYS A 23 2.15 -3.27 14.50
C LYS A 23 2.11 -1.79 14.12
N ILE A 24 1.18 -1.45 13.23
CA ILE A 24 0.82 -0.08 12.92
C ILE A 24 0.33 0.60 14.20
N THR A 25 0.70 1.86 14.38
CA THR A 25 0.21 2.67 15.48
C THR A 25 -1.19 3.17 15.16
N GLU A 26 -2.02 3.39 16.19
CA GLU A 26 -3.37 3.97 16.01
C GLU A 26 -3.30 5.32 15.27
N GLU A 27 -2.30 6.14 15.59
CA GLU A 27 -2.07 7.42 14.92
C GLU A 27 -1.82 7.27 13.41
N MET A 28 -1.09 6.23 13.00
CA MET A 28 -0.82 5.96 11.59
C MET A 28 -2.04 5.38 10.89
N ASP A 29 -2.80 4.51 11.55
CA ASP A 29 -4.08 4.02 11.00
C ASP A 29 -5.07 5.17 10.77
N ASP A 30 -5.29 6.02 11.78
CA ASP A 30 -6.14 7.22 11.68
C ASP A 30 -5.70 8.15 10.55
N PHE A 31 -4.39 8.27 10.35
CA PHE A 31 -3.83 9.04 9.26
C PHE A 31 -4.18 8.44 7.90
N LEU A 32 -3.98 7.13 7.71
CA LEU A 32 -4.33 6.44 6.47
C LEU A 32 -5.84 6.50 6.17
N GLN A 33 -6.69 6.40 7.20
CA GLN A 33 -8.14 6.59 7.07
C GLN A 33 -8.48 7.97 6.51
N LYS A 34 -7.84 9.03 7.03
CA LYS A 34 -8.02 10.41 6.55
C LYS A 34 -7.48 10.57 5.12
N LEU A 35 -6.32 9.99 4.83
CA LEU A 35 -5.70 10.04 3.51
C LEU A 35 -6.58 9.39 2.44
N ARG A 36 -7.23 8.26 2.76
CA ARG A 36 -8.13 7.55 1.84
C ARG A 36 -9.33 8.37 1.36
N GLN A 37 -9.76 9.35 2.16
CA GLN A 37 -10.85 10.26 1.75
C GLN A 37 -10.42 11.20 0.61
N LYS A 38 -9.10 11.38 0.41
CA LYS A 38 -8.53 12.27 -0.60
C LYS A 38 -7.93 11.52 -1.80
N VAL A 39 -7.32 10.35 -1.56
CA VAL A 39 -6.60 9.57 -2.59
C VAL A 39 -6.83 8.07 -2.39
N LYS A 40 -6.79 7.27 -3.46
CA LYS A 40 -6.82 5.80 -3.31
C LYS A 40 -5.51 5.35 -2.66
N ILE A 41 -5.60 4.41 -1.74
CA ILE A 41 -4.43 3.85 -1.06
C ILE A 41 -4.40 2.33 -1.24
N GLY A 42 -3.20 1.77 -1.35
CA GLY A 42 -2.90 0.34 -1.39
C GLY A 42 -1.58 0.05 -0.70
N VAL A 43 -1.37 -1.20 -0.29
CA VAL A 43 -0.15 -1.66 0.38
C VAL A 43 0.58 -2.69 -0.48
N VAL A 44 1.90 -2.75 -0.42
CA VAL A 44 2.72 -3.65 -1.24
C VAL A 44 3.83 -4.23 -0.37
N GLY A 45 3.63 -5.47 0.08
CA GLY A 45 4.60 -6.25 0.85
C GLY A 45 5.04 -7.50 0.10
N GLY A 46 6.27 -7.95 0.36
CA GLY A 46 6.76 -9.27 -0.06
C GLY A 46 6.62 -10.35 1.03
N SER A 47 6.06 -10.00 2.18
CA SER A 47 5.84 -10.91 3.30
C SER A 47 4.55 -11.72 3.11
N ASP A 48 4.53 -12.92 3.69
CA ASP A 48 3.32 -13.73 3.79
C ASP A 48 2.16 -12.90 4.36
N PHE A 49 0.97 -13.20 3.83
CA PHE A 49 -0.27 -12.56 4.21
C PHE A 49 -0.50 -12.44 5.72
N GLU A 50 -0.22 -13.51 6.47
CA GLU A 50 -0.38 -13.55 7.92
C GLU A 50 0.48 -12.49 8.62
N LYS A 51 1.69 -12.21 8.11
CA LYS A 51 2.58 -11.18 8.66
C LYS A 51 2.04 -9.79 8.40
N VAL A 52 1.49 -9.54 7.21
CA VAL A 52 0.85 -8.24 6.89
C VAL A 52 -0.39 -8.02 7.77
N GLN A 53 -1.17 -9.07 8.04
CA GLN A 53 -2.30 -9.01 8.96
C GLN A 53 -1.88 -8.70 10.40
N GLU A 54 -0.83 -9.35 10.89
CA GLU A 54 -0.31 -9.08 12.24
C GLU A 54 0.12 -7.62 12.40
N GLN A 55 0.71 -7.03 11.35
CA GLN A 55 1.18 -5.66 11.38
C GLN A 55 0.05 -4.62 11.22
N LEU A 56 -0.96 -4.86 10.39
CA LEU A 56 -2.02 -3.87 10.10
C LEU A 56 -3.28 -4.02 10.97
N GLY A 57 -3.40 -5.08 11.78
CA GLY A 57 -4.45 -5.21 12.80
C GLY A 57 -5.55 -6.24 12.49
N ASN A 58 -6.29 -6.60 13.54
CA ASN A 58 -7.33 -7.63 13.54
C ASN A 58 -8.69 -7.09 13.98
N ASP A 59 -9.52 -6.62 13.04
CA ASP A 59 -10.92 -6.30 13.31
C ASP A 59 -11.87 -7.26 12.60
N GLU A 60 -12.45 -8.19 13.36
CA GLU A 60 -13.20 -9.37 12.87
C GLU A 60 -14.59 -9.08 12.26
N ASN A 61 -15.19 -7.91 12.52
CA ASN A 61 -16.64 -7.71 12.27
C ASN A 61 -17.02 -7.05 10.93
N ILE A 62 -16.10 -6.37 10.25
CA ILE A 62 -16.34 -5.80 8.90
C ILE A 62 -15.88 -6.78 7.79
N ARG A 63 -15.38 -7.95 8.20
CA ARG A 63 -14.28 -8.65 7.52
C ARG A 63 -14.67 -9.69 6.46
N GLN A 64 -15.82 -10.37 6.57
CA GLN A 64 -16.00 -11.60 5.78
C GLN A 64 -16.56 -11.38 4.38
N ASN A 65 -17.61 -10.56 4.22
CA ASN A 65 -18.25 -10.39 2.91
C ASN A 65 -17.37 -9.60 1.93
N PHE A 66 -16.66 -8.57 2.42
CA PHE A 66 -15.80 -7.74 1.58
C PHE A 66 -14.54 -8.49 1.12
N VAL A 67 -13.89 -9.24 2.02
CA VAL A 67 -12.78 -10.14 1.65
C VAL A 67 -13.27 -11.26 0.72
N ALA A 68 -14.47 -11.80 0.93
CA ALA A 68 -15.01 -12.85 0.06
C ALA A 68 -15.31 -12.33 -1.35
N ASP A 69 -15.89 -11.14 -1.50
CA ASP A 69 -16.14 -10.53 -2.81
C ASP A 69 -14.84 -10.26 -3.57
N LEU A 70 -13.80 -9.79 -2.87
CA LEU A 70 -12.50 -9.51 -3.47
C LEU A 70 -11.69 -10.78 -3.75
N ARG A 71 -11.75 -11.79 -2.87
CA ARG A 71 -11.26 -13.14 -3.18
C ARG A 71 -11.94 -13.74 -4.41
N ARG A 72 -13.25 -13.49 -4.60
CA ARG A 72 -14.00 -13.96 -5.76
C ARG A 72 -13.59 -13.22 -7.04
N GLU A 73 -13.53 -11.90 -7.00
CA GLU A 73 -13.22 -11.04 -8.16
C GLU A 73 -11.78 -11.23 -8.66
N PHE A 74 -10.88 -11.63 -7.76
CA PHE A 74 -9.46 -11.80 -8.02
C PHE A 74 -8.96 -13.25 -7.84
N ALA A 75 -9.88 -14.22 -7.82
CA ALA A 75 -9.55 -15.64 -7.75
C ALA A 75 -8.63 -16.07 -8.90
N GLY A 76 -7.54 -16.79 -8.58
CA GLY A 76 -6.57 -17.27 -9.59
C GLY A 76 -5.50 -16.27 -10.00
N LYS A 77 -5.51 -15.04 -9.45
CA LYS A 77 -4.51 -13.99 -9.73
C LYS A 77 -3.36 -13.93 -8.71
N GLY A 78 -3.32 -14.85 -7.75
CA GLY A 78 -2.27 -14.91 -6.71
C GLY A 78 -2.34 -13.80 -5.66
N LEU A 79 -3.47 -13.12 -5.51
CA LEU A 79 -3.62 -11.98 -4.60
C LEU A 79 -4.10 -12.43 -3.20
N THR A 80 -3.59 -11.79 -2.13
CA THR A 80 -3.96 -12.19 -0.74
C THR A 80 -4.48 -11.05 0.13
N PHE A 81 -5.79 -10.87 0.20
CA PHE A 81 -6.43 -9.68 0.78
C PHE A 81 -6.43 -9.60 2.31
N SER A 82 -5.88 -8.51 2.87
CA SER A 82 -5.90 -8.20 4.31
C SER A 82 -6.83 -7.03 4.60
N ILE A 83 -7.64 -7.15 5.65
CA ILE A 83 -8.34 -6.01 6.26
C ILE A 83 -7.65 -5.74 7.59
N GLY A 84 -6.93 -4.62 7.65
CA GLY A 84 -6.57 -3.91 8.87
C GLY A 84 -7.32 -2.57 8.87
N GLY A 85 -8.19 -2.34 9.85
CA GLY A 85 -9.04 -1.15 9.90
C GLY A 85 -10.02 -1.00 8.71
N GLN A 86 -10.69 0.16 8.61
CA GLN A 86 -11.69 0.48 7.57
C GLN A 86 -11.11 0.70 6.15
N ILE A 87 -9.83 0.45 5.88
CA ILE A 87 -9.09 0.92 4.68
C ILE A 87 -8.90 -0.15 3.58
N SER A 88 -8.99 0.28 2.32
CA SER A 88 -8.91 -0.57 1.11
C SER A 88 -7.51 -1.13 0.85
N PHE A 89 -7.48 -2.26 0.13
CA PHE A 89 -6.32 -3.14 0.01
C PHE A 89 -5.96 -3.48 -1.46
N ASP A 90 -4.69 -3.84 -1.65
CA ASP A 90 -4.17 -4.71 -2.72
C ASP A 90 -2.99 -5.50 -2.09
N VAL A 91 -2.80 -6.78 -2.43
CA VAL A 91 -1.72 -7.64 -1.86
C VAL A 91 -1.31 -8.68 -2.89
N PHE A 92 0.00 -8.90 -3.07
CA PHE A 92 0.61 -9.67 -4.15
C PHE A 92 1.31 -10.96 -3.66
N PRO A 93 1.50 -11.98 -4.53
CA PRO A 93 2.10 -13.26 -4.16
C PRO A 93 3.63 -13.21 -4.00
N ASP A 94 4.17 -14.15 -3.23
CA ASP A 94 5.60 -14.32 -2.96
C ASP A 94 6.41 -14.70 -4.22
N GLY A 95 7.65 -14.20 -4.29
CA GLY A 95 8.65 -14.58 -5.32
C GLY A 95 8.71 -13.71 -6.58
N TRP A 96 7.86 -12.70 -6.73
CA TRP A 96 7.93 -11.69 -7.81
C TRP A 96 8.21 -10.32 -7.19
N ASP A 97 9.05 -9.49 -7.82
CA ASP A 97 9.34 -8.16 -7.30
C ASP A 97 8.08 -7.28 -7.28
N LYS A 98 8.11 -6.22 -6.46
CA LYS A 98 6.95 -5.39 -6.17
C LYS A 98 6.32 -4.73 -7.41
N ARG A 99 7.01 -4.62 -8.55
CA ARG A 99 6.44 -4.05 -9.79
C ARG A 99 5.26 -4.84 -10.34
N PHE A 100 5.11 -6.11 -9.94
CA PHE A 100 3.99 -6.93 -10.37
C PHE A 100 2.64 -6.26 -10.08
N CYS A 101 2.55 -5.48 -8.99
CA CYS A 101 1.34 -4.74 -8.63
C CYS A 101 0.90 -3.73 -9.70
N LEU A 102 1.86 -3.15 -10.41
CA LEU A 102 1.60 -2.07 -11.36
C LEU A 102 0.79 -2.57 -12.57
N GLY A 103 0.99 -3.82 -12.98
CA GLY A 103 0.20 -4.43 -14.07
C GLY A 103 -1.29 -4.58 -13.72
N HIS A 104 -1.64 -4.60 -12.44
CA HIS A 104 -3.03 -4.69 -11.99
C HIS A 104 -3.73 -3.34 -11.94
N VAL A 105 -2.98 -2.26 -11.67
CA VAL A 105 -3.54 -0.91 -11.45
C VAL A 105 -3.32 0.05 -12.62
N GLU A 106 -2.44 -0.28 -13.58
CA GLU A 106 -2.09 0.62 -14.70
C GLU A 106 -3.28 0.96 -15.60
N ASN A 107 -4.31 0.11 -15.63
CA ASN A 107 -5.51 0.31 -16.46
C ASN A 107 -6.70 0.92 -15.70
N ASP A 108 -6.53 1.23 -14.41
CA ASP A 108 -7.61 1.75 -13.56
C ASP A 108 -7.83 3.27 -13.71
N GLY A 109 -7.13 3.91 -14.64
CA GLY A 109 -7.31 5.33 -14.96
C GLY A 109 -6.60 6.30 -14.01
N PHE A 110 -5.65 5.81 -13.20
CA PHE A 110 -4.80 6.66 -12.37
C PHE A 110 -3.85 7.50 -13.23
N LYS A 111 -3.88 8.82 -13.06
CA LYS A 111 -2.91 9.73 -13.68
C LYS A 111 -1.55 9.69 -13.00
N THR A 112 -1.52 9.33 -11.72
CA THR A 112 -0.28 9.26 -10.95
C THR A 112 -0.38 8.14 -9.93
N ILE A 113 0.59 7.24 -9.98
CA ILE A 113 0.79 6.19 -8.98
C ILE A 113 2.00 6.63 -8.16
N TYR A 114 1.78 6.92 -6.89
CA TYR A 114 2.82 7.22 -5.93
C TYR A 114 3.25 5.94 -5.25
N PHE A 115 4.56 5.77 -5.04
CA PHE A 115 5.09 4.65 -4.29
C PHE A 115 5.92 5.17 -3.12
N PHE A 116 5.74 4.61 -1.93
CA PHE A 116 6.48 4.95 -0.71
C PHE A 116 7.18 3.70 -0.19
N GLY A 117 8.49 3.76 0.04
CA GLY A 117 9.27 2.61 0.50
C GLY A 117 10.56 2.99 1.24
N ASP A 118 11.05 2.10 2.10
CA ASP A 118 12.25 2.29 2.92
C ASP A 118 13.53 1.80 2.20
N LYS A 119 13.43 0.72 1.42
CA LYS A 119 14.57 0.03 0.79
C LYS A 119 14.62 0.25 -0.71
N THR A 120 14.69 1.53 -1.08
CA THR A 120 14.65 2.00 -2.48
C THR A 120 16.01 2.03 -3.18
N MET A 121 17.09 1.72 -2.47
CA MET A 121 18.45 1.64 -3.02
C MET A 121 18.64 0.38 -3.87
N PRO A 122 19.55 0.37 -4.87
CA PRO A 122 19.86 -0.84 -5.64
C PRO A 122 20.16 -2.05 -4.74
N GLY A 123 19.43 -3.14 -4.93
CA GLY A 123 19.49 -4.35 -4.10
C GLY A 123 18.52 -4.38 -2.91
N GLY A 124 17.78 -3.30 -2.66
CA GLY A 124 16.63 -3.28 -1.77
C GLY A 124 15.36 -3.77 -2.46
N ASN A 125 14.43 -4.33 -1.69
CA ASN A 125 13.18 -4.93 -2.20
C ASN A 125 12.15 -3.92 -2.73
N ASP A 126 12.37 -2.62 -2.53
CA ASP A 126 11.54 -1.56 -3.10
C ASP A 126 12.13 -0.93 -4.35
N HIS A 127 13.38 -1.25 -4.69
CA HIS A 127 14.11 -0.55 -5.74
C HIS A 127 13.43 -0.66 -7.10
N GLU A 128 12.98 -1.86 -7.44
CA GLU A 128 12.37 -2.15 -8.74
C GLU A 128 11.07 -1.38 -8.92
N ILE A 129 10.19 -1.36 -7.92
CA ILE A 129 8.93 -0.58 -7.98
C ILE A 129 9.19 0.92 -7.90
N PHE A 130 10.13 1.36 -7.06
CA PHE A 130 10.49 2.77 -6.89
C PHE A 130 11.05 3.40 -8.18
N THR A 131 11.80 2.63 -8.97
CA THR A 131 12.40 3.08 -10.23
C THR A 131 11.52 2.83 -11.45
N ASP A 132 10.38 2.15 -11.29
CA ASP A 132 9.47 1.86 -12.40
C ASP A 132 8.86 3.17 -12.94
N PRO A 133 8.90 3.41 -14.27
CA PRO A 133 8.44 4.66 -14.88
C PRO A 133 6.95 4.96 -14.66
N ARG A 134 6.14 3.96 -14.28
CA ARG A 134 4.72 4.15 -13.94
C ARG A 134 4.54 4.79 -12.57
N THR A 135 5.57 4.78 -11.73
CA THR A 135 5.49 5.29 -10.36
C THR A 135 6.24 6.59 -10.17
N ARG A 136 5.76 7.37 -9.21
CA ARG A 136 6.51 8.47 -8.60
C ARG A 136 6.93 8.02 -7.20
N GLY A 137 8.16 7.52 -7.10
CA GLY A 137 8.73 6.97 -5.87
C GLY A 137 9.15 8.03 -4.85
N TYR A 138 8.88 7.74 -3.57
CA TYR A 138 9.35 8.48 -2.41
C TYR A 138 10.05 7.53 -1.43
N THR A 139 11.33 7.79 -1.20
CA THR A 139 12.08 7.10 -0.15
C THR A 139 11.68 7.67 1.21
N VAL A 140 11.29 6.80 2.12
CA VAL A 140 11.00 7.14 3.53
C VAL A 140 11.98 6.40 4.45
N LYS A 141 12.18 6.88 5.68
CA LYS A 141 13.03 6.17 6.66
C LYS A 141 12.24 5.61 7.83
N ALA A 142 11.01 6.07 8.01
CA ALA A 142 10.13 5.71 9.09
C ALA A 142 8.68 6.13 8.77
N PRO A 143 7.67 5.63 9.50
CA PRO A 143 6.27 6.02 9.32
C PRO A 143 6.02 7.52 9.40
N GLU A 144 6.79 8.24 10.21
CA GLU A 144 6.67 9.70 10.36
C GLU A 144 7.05 10.43 9.06
N ASP A 145 8.04 9.93 8.32
CA ASP A 145 8.40 10.46 7.00
C ASP A 145 7.28 10.23 6.00
N THR A 146 6.68 9.03 6.01
CA THR A 146 5.53 8.71 5.15
C THR A 146 4.39 9.69 5.38
N ARG A 147 4.03 9.96 6.65
CA ARG A 147 2.99 10.93 6.98
C ARG A 147 3.33 12.33 6.47
N ARG A 148 4.53 12.82 6.80
CA ARG A 148 4.99 14.15 6.40
C ARG A 148 4.90 14.37 4.89
N ILE A 149 5.40 13.41 4.10
CA ILE A 149 5.37 13.52 2.63
C ILE A 149 3.93 13.43 2.11
N CYS A 150 3.10 12.54 2.65
CA CYS A 150 1.69 12.45 2.26
C CYS A 150 0.93 13.74 2.59
N ASP A 151 1.18 14.37 3.74
CA ASP A 151 0.62 15.68 4.05
C ASP A 151 1.10 16.72 3.03
N GLU A 152 2.38 16.82 2.72
CA GLU A 152 2.89 17.77 1.71
C GLU A 152 2.25 17.58 0.31
N LEU A 153 1.90 16.34 -0.06
CA LEU A 153 1.33 16.02 -1.38
C LEU A 153 -0.18 16.15 -1.46
N PHE A 154 -0.88 15.87 -0.37
CA PHE A 154 -2.34 15.71 -0.34
C PHE A 154 -3.02 16.60 0.70
N SER A 155 -2.32 17.60 1.25
CA SER A 155 -2.91 18.66 2.10
C SER A 155 -4.09 19.34 1.42
#